data_AF-A0A1D2MIV7-F1
#
_entry.id   AF-A0A1D2MIV7-F1
#
_cell.length_a   1.000
_cell.length_b   1.000
_cell.length_c   1.000
_cell.angle_alpha   90.00
_cell.angle_beta   90.00
_cell.angle_gamma   90.00
#
_symmetry.space_group_name_H-M   'P 1'
#
loop_
_entity.id
_entity.type
_entity.pdbx_description
1 polymer ?
#
loop_
_entity_poly.entity_id
_entity_poly.type
_entity_poly.pdbx_seq_one_letter_code
_entity_poly.pdbx_strand_id
1 'polypeptide(L)'
;MIYTPEGNEVAILQQFKEAVVDLNQADVVLLRFLRARDYDLENAEKMLRNAVKWREEIGIDNYLQWEFPPYYQSCVRNLKFGEDFEGAPSNLLAIRRKMACKTATRKWRN
;
A
#
# COMPACT_ATOMS: atom_id res chain seq x y z
N MET A 1 -5.78 -1.58 16.01
CA MET A 1 -4.35 -1.20 16.11
C MET A 1 -4.24 0.29 16.43
N ILE A 2 -3.82 0.61 17.64
CA ILE A 2 -3.53 1.99 18.08
C ILE A 2 -2.07 2.24 17.66
N TYR A 3 -1.84 3.08 16.66
CA TYR A 3 -0.49 3.45 16.23
C TYR A 3 0.04 4.53 17.18
N THR A 4 0.66 4.13 18.28
CA THR A 4 1.34 5.05 19.20
C THR A 4 2.83 5.09 18.86
N PRO A 5 3.42 6.29 18.67
CA PRO A 5 4.86 6.42 18.52
C PRO A 5 5.56 6.07 19.83
N GLU A 6 6.64 5.28 19.76
CA GLU A 6 7.38 4.81 20.93
C GLU A 6 8.79 5.42 21.01
N GLY A 7 9.22 5.80 22.22
CA GLY A 7 10.59 6.29 22.47
C GLY A 7 10.96 7.54 21.66
N ASN A 8 12.06 7.46 20.91
CA ASN A 8 12.60 8.59 20.13
C ASN A 8 11.83 8.86 18.82
N GLU A 9 10.84 8.03 18.46
CA GLU A 9 10.06 8.20 17.23
C GLU A 9 9.34 9.56 17.17
N VAL A 10 8.91 10.11 18.32
CA VAL A 10 8.19 11.40 18.37
C VAL A 10 9.06 12.54 17.84
N ALA A 11 10.33 12.57 18.25
CA ALA A 11 11.27 13.62 17.82
C ALA A 11 11.60 13.51 16.33
N ILE A 12 11.84 12.28 15.85
CA ILE A 12 12.14 12.01 14.44
C ILE A 12 10.93 12.32 13.57
N LEU A 13 9.73 11.95 14.02
CA LEU A 13 8.48 12.26 13.34
C LEU A 13 8.27 13.76 13.20
N GLN A 14 8.59 14.53 14.25
CA GLN A 14 8.48 15.99 14.19
C GLN A 14 9.43 16.59 13.15
N GLN A 15 10.69 16.14 13.10
CA GLN A 15 11.65 16.57 12.07
C GLN A 15 11.17 16.19 10.67
N PHE A 16 10.65 14.97 10.52
CA PHE A 16 10.17 14.49 9.22
C PHE A 16 8.94 15.28 8.75
N LYS A 17 8.01 15.61 9.65
CA LYS A 17 6.84 16.46 9.34
C LYS A 17 7.23 17.82 8.79
N GLU A 18 8.28 18.42 9.33
CA GLU A 18 8.79 19.70 8.84
C GLU A 18 9.35 19.58 7.42
N ALA A 19 10.05 18.48 7.11
CA ALA A 19 10.59 18.22 5.78
C ALA A 19 9.50 17.95 4.72
N VAL A 20 8.41 17.28 5.09
CA VAL A 20 7.34 16.88 4.15
C VAL A 20 6.01 17.60 4.37
N VAL A 21 6.06 18.82 4.91
CA VAL A 21 4.88 19.65 5.19
C VAL A 21 4.02 19.90 3.95
N ASP A 22 4.65 19.90 2.77
CA ASP A 22 3.99 20.09 1.48
C ASP A 22 3.03 18.96 1.10
N LEU A 23 3.28 17.73 1.56
CA LEU A 23 2.48 16.55 1.20
C LEU A 23 1.24 16.36 2.08
N ASN A 24 1.13 17.08 3.21
CA ASN A 24 0.01 17.06 4.16
C ASN A 24 -0.52 15.65 4.49
N GLN A 25 0.38 14.72 4.83
CA GLN A 25 0.05 13.33 5.16
C GLN A 25 -0.17 13.15 6.68
N ALA A 26 -1.03 12.20 7.04
CA ALA A 26 -1.28 11.87 8.45
C ALA A 26 -0.07 11.21 9.13
N ASP A 27 0.11 11.46 10.42
CA ASP A 27 1.22 10.94 11.25
C ASP A 27 1.45 9.43 11.12
N VAL A 28 0.36 8.67 11.09
CA VAL A 28 0.41 7.20 10.95
C VAL A 28 1.04 6.79 9.62
N VAL A 29 0.78 7.55 8.55
CA VAL A 29 1.38 7.29 7.24
C VAL A 29 2.87 7.61 7.29
N LEU A 30 3.24 8.77 7.82
CA LEU A 30 4.63 9.19 7.97
C LEU A 30 5.46 8.16 8.75
N LEU A 31 4.94 7.68 9.89
CA LEU A 31 5.58 6.65 10.70
C LEU A 31 5.79 5.33 9.94
N ARG A 32 4.87 4.94 9.06
CA ARG A 32 5.03 3.72 8.24
C ARG A 32 6.21 3.83 7.27
N PHE A 33 6.42 4.99 6.67
CA PHE A 33 7.55 5.21 5.77
C PHE A 33 8.89 5.32 6.52
N LEU A 34 8.89 5.98 7.69
CA LEU A 34 10.06 6.04 8.57
C LEU A 34 10.49 4.65 9.03
N ARG A 35 9.56 3.83 9.53
CA ARG A 35 9.85 2.45 9.95
C ARG A 35 10.32 1.57 8.79
N ALA A 36 9.80 1.78 7.59
CA ALA A 36 10.23 1.02 6.40
C ALA A 36 11.66 1.34 5.94
N ARG A 37 12.27 2.43 6.45
CA ARG A 37 13.63 2.87 6.10
C ARG A 37 14.51 3.05 7.33
N ASP A 38 14.20 2.33 8.42
CA ASP A 38 14.98 2.36 9.66
C ASP A 38 15.24 3.79 10.18
N TYR A 39 14.27 4.69 10.01
CA TYR A 39 14.32 6.11 10.38
C TYR A 39 15.32 6.98 9.60
N ASP A 40 15.77 6.52 8.42
CA ASP A 40 16.50 7.36 7.47
C ASP A 40 15.55 8.36 6.79
N LEU A 41 15.69 9.64 7.16
CA LEU A 41 14.83 10.72 6.70
C LEU A 41 14.88 10.93 5.19
N GLU A 42 16.06 10.88 4.58
CA GLU A 42 16.23 11.18 3.14
C GLU A 42 15.61 10.07 2.29
N ASN A 43 15.89 8.81 2.64
CA ASN A 43 15.33 7.67 1.93
C ASN A 43 13.82 7.51 2.18
N ALA A 44 13.33 7.85 3.38
CA ALA A 44 11.91 7.86 3.69
C ALA A 44 11.16 8.94 2.90
N GLU A 45 11.70 10.16 2.81
CA GLU A 45 11.12 11.24 2.01
C GLU A 45 11.04 10.87 0.54
N LYS A 46 12.14 10.35 -0.02
CA LYS A 46 12.17 9.90 -1.41
C LYS A 46 11.13 8.82 -1.69
N MET A 47 10.98 7.85 -0.77
CA MET A 47 9.96 6.80 -0.89
C MET A 47 8.54 7.37 -0.80
N LEU A 48 8.29 8.32 0.10
CA LEU A 48 6.99 8.95 0.28
C LEU A 48 6.59 9.76 -0.96
N ARG A 49 7.49 10.60 -1.49
CA ARG A 49 7.25 11.39 -2.71
C ARG A 49 6.97 10.50 -3.93
N ASN A 50 7.72 9.41 -4.07
CA ASN A 50 7.47 8.43 -5.13
C ASN A 50 6.09 7.76 -4.97
N ALA A 51 5.67 7.45 -3.74
CA ALA A 51 4.36 6.86 -3.48
C ALA A 51 3.21 7.82 -3.79
N VAL A 52 3.34 9.10 -3.46
CA VAL A 52 2.35 10.14 -3.81
C VAL A 52 2.24 10.29 -5.32
N LYS A 53 3.39 10.42 -6.03
CA LYS A 53 3.41 10.50 -7.48
C LYS A 53 2.75 9.28 -8.15
N TRP A 54 3.06 8.08 -7.67
CA TRP A 54 2.45 6.86 -8.18
C TRP A 54 0.92 6.81 -7.97
N ARG A 55 0.43 7.35 -6.84
CA ARG A 55 -1.00 7.45 -6.55
C ARG A 55 -1.72 8.35 -7.55
N GLU A 56 -1.11 9.47 -7.90
CA GLU A 56 -1.61 10.42 -8.91
C GLU A 56 -1.59 9.80 -10.31
N GLU A 57 -0.48 9.16 -10.71
CA GLU A 57 -0.32 8.55 -12.04
C GLU A 57 -1.33 7.43 -12.31
N ILE A 58 -1.63 6.61 -11.30
CA ILE A 58 -2.63 5.54 -11.42
C ILE A 58 -4.06 6.07 -11.26
N GLY A 59 -4.23 7.25 -10.66
CA GLY A 59 -5.55 7.80 -10.36
C GLY A 59 -6.27 7.00 -9.27
N ILE A 60 -5.54 6.56 -8.24
CA ILE A 60 -6.08 5.71 -7.16
C ILE A 60 -7.25 6.38 -6.46
N ASP A 61 -7.33 7.71 -6.39
CA ASP A 61 -8.44 8.39 -5.73
C ASP A 61 -9.81 8.05 -6.33
N ASN A 62 -9.86 7.60 -7.58
CA ASN A 62 -11.06 7.15 -8.28
C ASN A 62 -11.21 5.63 -8.35
N TYR A 63 -10.47 4.86 -7.54
CA TYR A 63 -10.46 3.39 -7.62
C TYR A 63 -11.82 2.73 -7.42
N LEU A 64 -12.74 3.36 -6.67
CA LEU A 64 -14.09 2.83 -6.46
C LEU A 64 -14.93 2.81 -7.75
N GLN A 65 -14.59 3.66 -8.72
CA GLN A 65 -15.26 3.71 -10.03
C GLN A 65 -14.63 2.74 -11.04
N TRP A 66 -13.51 2.10 -10.68
CA TRP A 66 -12.79 1.21 -11.58
C TRP A 66 -13.38 -0.20 -11.53
N GLU A 67 -13.75 -0.71 -12.70
CA GLU A 67 -14.29 -2.06 -12.84
C GLU A 67 -13.21 -3.09 -13.19
N PHE A 68 -13.25 -4.22 -12.49
CA PHE A 68 -12.38 -5.35 -12.82
C PHE A 68 -12.75 -5.94 -14.18
N PRO A 69 -11.76 -6.29 -15.02
CA PRO A 69 -12.01 -7.03 -16.24
C PRO A 69 -12.74 -8.36 -15.97
N PRO A 70 -13.63 -8.82 -16.89
CA PRO A 70 -14.46 -10.02 -16.66
C PRO A 70 -13.66 -11.29 -16.33
N TYR A 71 -12.43 -11.40 -16.81
CA TYR A 71 -11.56 -12.54 -16.52
C TYR A 71 -11.10 -12.61 -15.05
N TYR A 72 -11.10 -11.48 -14.33
CA TYR A 72 -10.56 -11.36 -12.98
C TYR A 72 -11.40 -12.12 -11.96
N GLN A 73 -12.73 -12.10 -12.10
CA GLN A 73 -13.67 -12.85 -11.25
C GLN A 73 -13.36 -14.35 -11.20
N SER A 74 -12.93 -14.92 -12.34
CA SER A 74 -12.55 -16.34 -12.42
C SER A 74 -11.25 -16.67 -11.67
N CYS A 75 -10.33 -15.70 -11.55
CA CYS A 75 -9.02 -15.84 -10.92
C CYS A 75 -9.07 -15.62 -9.40
N VAL A 76 -9.96 -14.74 -8.93
CA VAL A 76 -10.08 -14.36 -7.51
C VAL A 76 -10.98 -15.32 -6.72
N ARG A 77 -11.61 -16.31 -7.38
CA ARG A 77 -12.47 -17.32 -6.73
C ARG A 77 -11.86 -18.04 -5.52
N ASN A 78 -10.53 -18.00 -5.38
CA ASN A 78 -9.78 -18.64 -4.31
C ASN A 78 -9.35 -17.69 -3.19
N LEU A 79 -9.80 -16.43 -3.20
CA LEU A 79 -9.53 -15.46 -2.15
C LEU A 79 -10.65 -15.54 -1.09
N LYS A 80 -10.28 -15.88 0.14
CA LYS A 80 -11.18 -15.82 1.29
C LYS A 80 -10.80 -14.66 2.18
N PHE A 81 -11.79 -13.90 2.60
CA PHE A 81 -11.66 -12.82 3.57
C PHE A 81 -12.09 -13.34 4.94
N GLY A 82 -11.36 -12.95 5.97
CA GLY A 82 -11.69 -13.23 7.36
C GLY A 82 -11.04 -12.18 8.26
N GLU A 83 -11.07 -12.44 9.55
CA GLU A 83 -10.40 -11.64 10.56
C GLU A 83 -9.53 -12.57 11.40
N ASP A 84 -8.40 -12.08 11.88
CA ASP A 84 -7.62 -12.78 12.89
C ASP A 84 -8.19 -12.53 14.30
N PHE A 85 -7.55 -13.13 15.31
CA PHE A 85 -7.98 -12.99 16.70
C PHE A 85 -7.78 -11.57 17.27
N GLU A 86 -7.00 -10.71 16.59
CA GLU A 86 -6.75 -9.32 16.98
C GLU A 86 -7.65 -8.33 16.23
N GLY A 87 -8.56 -8.84 15.37
CA GLY A 87 -9.48 -8.05 14.56
C GLY A 87 -8.82 -7.43 13.32
N ALA A 88 -7.62 -7.86 12.94
CA ALA A 88 -7.02 -7.47 11.67
C ALA A 88 -7.60 -8.32 10.52
N PRO A 89 -7.81 -7.72 9.33
CA PRO A 89 -8.34 -8.45 8.19
C PRO A 89 -7.32 -9.50 7.71
N SER A 90 -7.76 -10.75 7.62
CA SER A 90 -6.98 -11.86 7.08
C SER A 90 -7.45 -12.25 5.69
N ASN A 91 -6.49 -12.50 4.80
CA ASN A 91 -6.75 -12.87 3.41
C ASN A 91 -6.06 -14.20 3.10
N LEU A 92 -6.84 -15.23 2.75
CA LEU A 92 -6.31 -16.52 2.32
C LEU A 92 -6.43 -16.64 0.81
N LEU A 93 -5.28 -16.66 0.12
CA LEU A 93 -5.19 -16.92 -1.31
C LEU A 93 -4.72 -18.35 -1.55
N ALA A 94 -5.59 -19.24 -2.02
CA ALA A 94 -5.17 -20.59 -2.37
C ALA A 94 -4.35 -20.57 -3.68
N ILE A 95 -3.03 -20.74 -3.57
CA ILE A 95 -2.12 -20.89 -4.71
C ILE A 95 -2.26 -22.30 -5.27
N ARG A 96 -3.40 -22.61 -5.93
CA ARG A 96 -3.53 -23.84 -6.72
C ARG A 96 -2.86 -23.63 -8.08
N ARG A 97 -2.26 -24.68 -8.65
CA ARG A 97 -1.60 -24.70 -9.98
C ARG A 97 -2.35 -23.82 -10.97
N LYS A 98 -1.67 -22.78 -11.48
CA LYS A 98 -2.16 -21.79 -12.46
C LYS A 98 -3.14 -22.42 -13.45
N MET A 99 -4.44 -22.22 -13.27
CA MET A 99 -5.25 -21.89 -14.43
C MET A 99 -4.74 -20.51 -14.82
N ALA A 100 -3.74 -20.49 -15.69
CA ALA A 100 -3.33 -19.27 -16.35
C ALA A 100 -4.61 -18.61 -16.84
N CYS A 101 -4.86 -17.38 -16.39
CA CYS A 101 -5.78 -16.50 -17.08
C CYS A 101 -5.21 -16.33 -18.49
N LYS A 102 -5.56 -17.24 -19.42
CA LYS A 102 -4.86 -17.41 -20.71
C LYS A 102 -5.09 -16.26 -21.69
N THR A 103 -5.81 -15.19 -21.30
CA THR A 103 -6.23 -14.13 -22.21
C THR A 103 -5.57 -12.76 -21.99
N ALA A 104 -4.85 -12.53 -20.87
CA ALA A 104 -4.25 -11.21 -20.60
C ALA A 104 -2.78 -11.05 -21.02
N THR A 105 -2.05 -12.15 -21.28
CA THR A 105 -0.59 -12.11 -21.48
C THR A 105 -0.13 -11.65 -22.87
N ARG A 106 -1.04 -11.29 -23.79
CA ARG A 106 -0.68 -10.89 -25.16
C ARG A 106 -0.54 -9.38 -25.38
N LYS A 107 -1.02 -8.53 -24.46
CA LYS A 107 -1.10 -7.06 -24.70
C LYS A 107 0.00 -6.21 -24.03
N TRP A 108 0.80 -6.78 -23.13
CA TRP A 108 1.86 -6.08 -22.39
C TRP A 108 3.29 -6.42 -22.87
N ARG A 109 3.41 -6.74 -24.17
CA ARG A 109 4.69 -6.82 -24.88
C ARG A 109 4.55 -5.93 -26.11
N ASN A 110 4.88 -4.66 -25.97
CA ASN A 110 5.38 -3.74 -26.98
C ASN A 110 5.95 -2.54 -26.23
#